data_AF-A0AAU3HFW0-F1
#
_entry.id   AF-A0AAU3HFW0-F1
#
_cell.length_a   1.000
_cell.length_b   1.000
_cell.length_c   1.000
_cell.angle_alpha   90.00
_cell.angle_beta   90.00
_cell.angle_gamma   90.00
#
_symmetry.space_group_name_H-M   'P 1'
#
loop_
_entity.id
_entity.type
_entity.pdbx_description
1 polymer ?
#
loop_
_entity_poly.entity_id
_entity_poly.type
_entity_poly.pdbx_seq_one_letter_code
_entity_poly.pdbx_strand_id
1 'polypeptide(L)' 'MTEPHWIIHLPTTLTSVDEAAALSMALRRSLGHVLAIDFGETTLSEEDRQSVRTRVWCDAPLSRSRRCLLPVAHSGRCR' A
#
# COMPACT_ATOMS: atom_id res chain seq x y z
N MET A 1 -13.95 22.15 3.52
CA MET A 1 -14.24 20.76 3.13
C MET A 1 -13.05 20.26 2.35
N THR A 2 -12.43 19.16 2.77
CA THR A 2 -11.42 18.48 1.95
C THR A 2 -12.06 18.02 0.65
N GLU A 3 -11.34 18.14 -0.47
CA GLU A 3 -11.82 17.66 -1.76
C GLU A 3 -12.02 16.13 -1.71
N PRO A 4 -13.04 15.59 -2.40
CA PRO A 4 -13.26 14.15 -2.42
C PRO A 4 -12.14 13.43 -3.16
N HIS A 5 -11.59 12.38 -2.54
CA HIS A 5 -10.64 11.46 -3.16
C HIS A 5 -11.32 10.12 -3.46
N TRP A 6 -11.02 9.54 -4.62
CA TRP A 6 -11.61 8.29 -5.09
C TRP A 6 -10.63 7.12 -4.95
N ILE A 7 -11.15 5.91 -4.68
CA ILE A 7 -10.35 4.70 -4.48
C ILE A 7 -10.67 3.69 -5.59
N ILE A 8 -9.65 3.08 -6.18
CA ILE A 8 -9.77 2.00 -7.16
C ILE A 8 -9.56 0.68 -6.43
N HIS A 9 -10.56 -0.21 -6.50
CA HIS A 9 -10.46 -1.59 -6.02
C HIS A 9 -10.10 -2.50 -7.20
N LEU A 10 -8.96 -3.19 -7.08
CA LEU A 10 -8.46 -4.15 -8.08
C LEU A 10 -8.48 -5.55 -7.47
N PRO A 11 -9.53 -6.36 -7.71
CA PRO A 11 -9.58 -7.73 -7.22
C PRO A 11 -8.48 -8.57 -7.91
N THR A 12 -7.95 -9.55 -7.17
CA THR A 12 -6.90 -10.45 -7.66
C THR A 12 -7.30 -11.89 -7.37
N THR A 13 -6.75 -12.84 -8.11
CA THR A 13 -6.96 -14.28 -7.84
C THR A 13 -5.99 -14.82 -6.77
N LEU A 14 -5.20 -13.95 -6.13
CA LEU A 14 -4.20 -14.34 -5.13
C LEU A 14 -4.90 -14.70 -3.82
N THR A 15 -4.53 -15.84 -3.24
CA THR A 15 -5.09 -16.34 -1.98
C THR A 15 -4.18 -16.10 -0.78
N SER A 16 -3.02 -15.46 -1.00
CA SER A 16 -2.03 -15.13 0.02
C SER A 16 -1.87 -13.62 0.17
N VAL A 17 -1.89 -13.14 1.41
CA VAL A 17 -1.62 -11.73 1.74
C VAL A 17 -0.20 -11.32 1.35
N ASP A 18 0.76 -12.23 1.45
CA ASP A 18 2.16 -11.96 1.10
C ASP A 18 2.34 -11.82 -0.42
N GLU A 19 1.64 -12.64 -1.19
CA GLU A 19 1.64 -12.54 -2.66
C GLU A 19 0.94 -11.25 -3.12
N ALA A 20 -0.18 -10.88 -2.50
CA ALA A 20 -0.88 -9.63 -2.79
C ALA A 20 -0.04 -8.40 -2.42
N ALA A 21 0.71 -8.47 -1.33
CA ALA A 21 1.69 -7.44 -0.96
C ALA A 21 2.84 -7.37 -1.97
N ALA A 22 3.34 -8.52 -2.45
CA ALA A 22 4.36 -8.58 -3.49
C ALA A 22 3.91 -7.96 -4.82
N LEU A 23 2.67 -8.22 -5.24
CA LEU A 23 2.06 -7.58 -6.40
C LEU A 23 1.96 -6.06 -6.21
N SER A 24 1.53 -5.61 -5.03
CA SER A 24 1.45 -4.17 -4.70
C SER A 24 2.82 -3.47 -4.83
N MET A 25 3.89 -4.15 -4.40
CA MET A 25 5.26 -3.65 -4.60
C MET A 25 5.67 -3.59 -6.08
N ALA A 26 5.27 -4.59 -6.88
CA ALA A 26 5.54 -4.59 -8.32
C ALA A 26 4.79 -3.46 -9.05
N LEU A 27 3.52 -3.26 -8.73
CA LEU A 27 2.70 -2.16 -9.26
C LEU A 27 3.32 -0.81 -8.94
N ARG A 28 3.72 -0.58 -7.68
CA ARG A 28 4.40 0.65 -7.28
C ARG A 28 5.66 0.92 -8.10
N ARG A 29 6.49 -0.11 -8.33
CA ARG A 29 7.72 0.05 -9.13
C ARG A 29 7.42 0.38 -10.60
N SER A 30 6.40 -0.26 -11.18
CA SER A 30 6.00 -0.06 -12.57
C SER A 30 5.33 1.31 -12.81
N LEU A 31 4.43 1.68 -11.89
CA LEU A 31 3.56 2.85 -12.01
C LEU A 31 4.05 4.05 -11.20
N GLY A 32 5.31 4.05 -10.74
CA GLY A 32 5.88 5.17 -9.97
C GLY A 32 5.90 6.51 -10.71
N HIS A 33 5.68 6.50 -12.02
CA HIS A 33 5.51 7.69 -12.86
C HIS A 33 4.09 8.27 -12.83
N VAL A 34 3.09 7.53 -12.32
CA VAL A 34 1.69 7.97 -12.24
C VAL A 34 1.47 8.70 -10.91
N LEU A 35 1.57 10.02 -10.94
CA LEU A 35 1.48 10.87 -9.74
C LEU A 35 0.07 10.91 -9.09
N ALA A 36 -0.95 10.40 -9.79
CA ALA A 36 -2.32 10.32 -9.27
C ALA A 36 -2.52 9.17 -8.26
N ILE A 37 -1.55 8.28 -8.09
CA ILE A 37 -1.66 7.10 -7.21
C ILE A 37 -0.69 7.25 -6.03
N ASP A 38 -1.22 7.38 -4.81
CA ASP A 38 -0.42 7.28 -3.58
C ASP A 38 -0.22 5.81 -3.20
N PHE A 39 0.86 5.21 -3.70
CA PHE A 39 1.29 3.87 -3.31
C PHE A 39 1.81 3.77 -1.87
N GLY A 40 1.82 4.84 -1.07
CA GLY A 40 2.03 4.74 0.38
C GLY A 40 0.76 4.30 1.12
N GLU A 41 -0.41 4.61 0.55
CA GLU A 41 -1.72 4.39 1.17
C GLU A 41 -2.43 3.11 0.68
N THR A 42 -1.77 2.25 -0.11
CA THR A 42 -2.38 0.98 -0.54
C THR A 42 -2.67 0.07 0.66
N THR A 43 -3.89 -0.43 0.66
CA THR A 43 -4.40 -1.37 1.65
C THR A 43 -4.89 -2.63 0.95
N LEU A 44 -4.67 -3.78 1.56
CA LEU A 44 -5.21 -5.08 1.17
C LEU A 44 -6.43 -5.41 2.02
N SER A 45 -7.38 -6.12 1.44
CA SER A 45 -8.54 -6.66 2.14
C SER A 45 -8.91 -7.99 1.50
N GLU A 46 -9.44 -8.92 2.29
CA GLU A 46 -10.16 -10.06 1.71
C GLU A 46 -11.37 -9.54 0.91
N GLU A 47 -11.73 -10.23 -0.17
CA GLU A 47 -12.82 -9.82 -1.06
C GLU A 47 -14.16 -9.71 -0.31
N ASP A 48 -14.44 -10.64 0.60
CA ASP A 48 -15.64 -10.66 1.44
C ASP A 48 -15.54 -9.74 2.66
N ARG A 49 -14.38 -9.12 2.92
CA ARG A 49 -14.11 -8.28 4.10
C ARG A 49 -13.43 -6.96 3.75
N GLN A 50 -13.95 -6.25 2.74
CA GLN A 50 -13.36 -4.99 2.23
C GLN A 50 -13.32 -3.83 3.24
N SER A 51 -14.10 -3.91 4.32
CA SER A 51 -14.02 -2.96 5.43
C SER A 51 -12.75 -3.15 6.27
N VAL A 52 -12.13 -4.32 6.22
CA VAL A 52 -10.88 -4.64 6.91
C VAL A 52 -9.71 -4.32 5.98
N ARG A 53 -9.01 -3.22 6.28
CA ARG A 53 -7.90 -2.71 5.47
C ARG A 53 -6.56 -2.97 6.15
N THR A 54 -5.79 -3.89 5.60
CA THR A 54 -4.42 -4.21 6.02
C THR A 54 -3.43 -3.36 5.23
N ARG A 55 -2.60 -2.57 5.90
CA ARG A 55 -1.58 -1.77 5.23
C ARG A 55 -0.46 -2.65 4.68
N VAL A 56 0.03 -2.32 3.47
CA VAL A 56 1.15 -3.04 2.85
C VAL A 56 2.50 -2.53 3.37
N TRP A 57 2.62 -1.23 3.63
CA TRP A 57 3.85 -0.60 4.10
C TRP A 57 3.77 -0.18 5.58
N CYS A 58 4.94 -0.06 6.19
CA CYS A 58 5.08 0.41 7.56
C CYS A 58 4.58 1.84 7.75
N ASP A 59 4.75 2.70 6.74
CA ASP A 59 4.26 4.09 6.72
C ASP A 59 4.75 4.99 7.88
N ALA A 60 5.69 4.49 8.69
CA ALA A 60 6.23 5.24 9.80
C ALA A 60 6.91 6.54 9.31
N PRO A 61 6.69 7.67 10.00
CA PRO A 61 7.30 8.93 9.61
C PRO A 61 8.82 8.85 9.72
N LEU A 62 9.51 9.31 8.67
CA LEU A 62 10.95 9.47 8.59
C LEU A 62 11.32 10.96 8.63
N SER A 63 12.61 11.26 8.79
CA SER A 63 13.11 12.62 8.64
C SER A 63 12.82 13.17 7.22
N ARG A 64 12.66 14.49 7.12
CA ARG A 64 12.34 15.22 5.87
C ARG A 64 11.00 14.86 5.23
N SER A 65 9.95 14.68 6.04
CA SER A 65 8.58 14.46 5.56
C SER A 65 8.42 13.21 4.68
N ARG A 66 9.33 12.24 4.83
CA ARG A 66 9.26 10.95 4.15
C ARG A 66 8.51 9.94 5.01
N ARG A 67 8.00 8.88 4.40
CA ARG A 67 7.43 7.72 5.09
C ARG A 67 8.26 6.49 4.80
N CYS A 68 8.29 5.55 5.74
CA CYS A 68 8.99 4.27 5.59
C CYS A 68 8.40 3.50 4.42
N LEU A 69 9.25 3.07 3.50
CA LEU A 69 8.83 2.39 2.28
C LEU A 69 8.96 0.87 2.38
N LEU A 70 9.34 0.36 3.55
CA LEU A 70 9.45 -1.07 3.83
C LEU A 70 8.08 -1.69 4.12
N PRO A 71 7.93 -3.02 3.89
CA PRO A 71 6.70 -3.74 4.23
C PRO A 71 6.30 -3.56 5.69
N VAL A 72 5.01 -3.73 5.97
CA VAL A 72 4.51 -3.81 7.35
C VAL A 72 5.28 -4.90 8.11
N ALA A 73 5.61 -4.64 9.38
CA ALA A 73 6.39 -5.53 10.24
C ALA A 73 7.80 -5.90 9.72
N HIS A 74 8.42 -5.07 8.88
CA HIS A 74 9.81 -5.29 8.47
C HIS A 74 10.77 -5.34 9.68
N SER A 75 11.83 -6.14 9.58
CA SER A 75 12.92 -6.14 10.55
C SER A 75 13.84 -4.93 10.34
N GLY A 76 14.46 -4.47 11.43
CA GLY A 76 15.40 -3.34 11.40
C GLY A 76 14.75 -1.95 11.44
N ARG A 77 15.58 -0.91 11.29
CA ARG A 77 15.14 0.49 11.38
C ARG A 77 14.38 0.92 10.12
N CYS A 78 13.36 1.76 10.28
CA CYS A 78 12.62 2.37 9.18
C CYS A 78 13.57 3.18 8.27
N ARG A 79 13.33 3.11 6.94
CA ARG A 79 14.14 3.81 5.92
C ARG A 79 13.33 4.11 4.66
#